data_AF-A0A534K1S1-F1
#
_entry.id   AF-A0A534K1S1-F1
#
_cell.length_a   1.000
_cell.length_b   1.000
_cell.length_c   1.000
_cell.angle_alpha   90.00
_cell.angle_beta   90.00
_cell.angle_gamma   90.00
#
_symmetry.space_group_name_H-M   'P 1'
#
loop_
_entity.id
_entity.type
_entity.pdbx_description
1 polymer ?
#
loop_
_entity_poly.entity_id
_entity_poly.type
_entity_poly.pdbx_seq_one_letter_code
_entity_poly.pdbx_strand_id
1 'polypeptide(L)' 'MASIWEQIVGLLNAIATNPAYLLGFLAFVFLLIILIVVQHIRKIRNEDIWVHQAWGANWKGR' A
#
# COMPACT_ATOMS: atom_id res chain seq x y z
N MET A 1 -29.85 -14.20 13.97
CA MET A 1 -28.53 -13.58 13.74
C MET A 1 -27.93 -14.27 12.54
N ALA A 2 -27.57 -13.54 11.48
CA ALA A 2 -26.89 -14.13 10.34
C ALA A 2 -25.51 -14.62 10.77
N SER A 3 -25.12 -15.81 10.32
CA SER A 3 -23.78 -16.34 10.57
C SER A 3 -22.72 -15.42 9.95
N ILE A 4 -21.50 -15.45 10.48
CA ILE A 4 -20.37 -14.68 9.92
C ILE A 4 -20.18 -15.03 8.42
N TRP A 5 -20.39 -16.29 8.07
CA TRP A 5 -20.30 -16.78 6.70
C TRP A 5 -21.33 -16.11 5.78
N GLU A 6 -22.59 -16.06 6.19
CA GLU A 6 -23.66 -15.41 5.42
C GLU A 6 -23.38 -13.91 5.20
N GLN A 7 -22.78 -13.24 6.18
CA GLN A 7 -22.40 -11.84 6.08
C GLN A 7 -21.27 -11.63 5.04
N ILE A 8 -20.26 -12.50 5.03
CA ILE A 8 -19.18 -12.46 4.04
C ILE A 8 -19.73 -12.68 2.63
N VAL A 9 -20.57 -13.71 2.44
CA VAL A 9 -21.17 -14.01 1.13
C VAL A 9 -22.07 -12.86 0.67
N GLY A 10 -22.86 -12.27 1.57
CA GLY A 10 -23.70 -11.10 1.27
C GLY A 10 -22.89 -9.90 0.80
N LEU A 11 -21.76 -9.62 1.46
CA LEU A 11 -20.85 -8.54 1.06
C LEU A 11 -20.26 -8.79 -0.33
N LEU A 12 -19.74 -9.99 -0.58
CA LEU A 12 -19.13 -10.34 -1.87
C LEU A 12 -20.14 -10.25 -3.01
N ASN A 13 -21.38 -10.70 -2.78
CA ASN A 13 -22.45 -10.60 -3.75
C ASN A 13 -22.84 -9.13 -4.03
N ALA A 14 -22.90 -8.30 -2.99
CA ALA A 14 -23.19 -6.87 -3.14
C ALA A 14 -22.09 -6.16 -3.97
N ILE A 15 -20.83 -6.52 -3.76
CA ILE A 15 -19.70 -5.99 -4.54
C ILE A 15 -19.79 -6.46 -6.00
N ALA A 16 -20.14 -7.72 -6.25
CA ALA A 16 -20.21 -8.29 -7.59
C ALA A 16 -21.39 -7.77 -8.42
N THR A 17 -22.51 -7.43 -7.78
CA THR A 17 -23.76 -7.04 -8.46
C THR A 17 -23.96 -5.53 -8.57
N ASN A 18 -23.26 -4.73 -7.77
CA ASN A 18 -23.35 -3.28 -7.81
C ASN A 18 -22.08 -2.65 -8.42
N PRO A 19 -22.17 -2.02 -9.61
CA PRO A 19 -21.01 -1.42 -10.28
C PRO A 19 -20.34 -0.32 -9.45
N ALA A 20 -21.07 0.40 -8.59
CA ALA A 20 -20.49 1.42 -7.72
C ALA A 20 -19.57 0.80 -6.64
N TYR A 21 -19.99 -0.32 -6.05
CA TYR A 21 -19.17 -1.04 -5.06
C TYR A 21 -17.97 -1.72 -5.71
N LEU A 22 -18.13 -2.24 -6.93
CA LEU A 22 -17.01 -2.78 -7.71
C LEU A 22 -15.97 -1.70 -8.02
N LEU A 23 -16.39 -0.53 -8.49
CA LEU A 23 -15.50 0.60 -8.75
C LEU A 23 -14.81 1.09 -7.48
N GLY A 24 -15.54 1.19 -6.37
CA GLY A 24 -14.97 1.56 -5.07
C GLY A 24 -13.92 0.56 -4.58
N PHE A 25 -14.19 -0.74 -4.73
CA PHE A 25 -13.24 -1.79 -4.38
C PHE A 25 -11.98 -1.72 -5.25
N LEU A 26 -12.11 -1.54 -6.56
CA LEU A 26 -10.97 -1.36 -7.46
C LEU A 26 -10.16 -0.12 -7.10
N ALA A 27 -10.80 1.03 -6.84
CA ALA A 27 -10.13 2.25 -6.43
C ALA A 27 -9.33 2.06 -5.14
N PHE A 28 -9.90 1.33 -4.17
CA PHE A 28 -9.21 0.98 -2.93
C PHE A 28 -7.96 0.10 -3.19
N VAL A 29 -8.07 -0.93 -4.03
CA VAL A 29 -6.94 -1.77 -4.42
C VAL A 29 -5.85 -0.95 -5.12
N PHE A 30 -6.21 -0.04 -6.03
CA PHE A 30 -5.27 0.86 -6.69
C PHE A 30 -4.54 1.77 -5.69
N LEU A 31 -5.25 2.33 -4.71
CA LEU A 31 -4.63 3.15 -3.66
C LEU A 31 -3.61 2.35 -2.84
N LEU A 32 -3.91 1.10 -2.49
CA LEU A 32 -2.96 0.24 -1.78
C LEU A 32 -1.69 -0.01 -2.60
N ILE A 33 -1.82 -0.29 -3.90
CA ILE A 33 -0.68 -0.47 -4.79
C ILE A 33 0.18 0.81 -4.84
N ILE A 34 -0.46 1.97 -5.00
CA ILE A 34 0.25 3.27 -5.02
C ILE A 34 1.00 3.48 -3.70
N LEU A 35 0.38 3.21 -2.55
CA LEU A 35 1.02 3.34 -1.25
C LEU A 35 2.26 2.44 -1.12
N ILE A 36 2.16 1.18 -1.56
CA ILE A 36 3.29 0.23 -1.55
C ILE A 36 4.44 0.77 -2.43
N VAL A 37 4.13 1.23 -3.65
CA VAL A 37 5.13 1.78 -4.56
C VAL A 37 5.79 3.02 -3.96
N VAL A 38 5.02 3.94 -3.40
CA VAL A 38 5.55 5.14 -2.75
C VAL A 38 6.44 4.79 -1.56
N GLN A 39 6.03 3.82 -0.73
CA GLN A 39 6.86 3.35 0.38
C GLN A 39 8.17 2.72 -0.13
N HIS A 40 8.12 1.95 -1.21
CA HIS A 40 9.30 1.34 -1.81
C HIS A 40 10.27 2.39 -2.35
N ILE A 41 9.79 3.39 -3.09
CA ILE A 41 10.60 4.50 -3.59
C ILE A 41 11.21 5.29 -2.42
N ARG A 42 10.42 5.58 -1.39
CA ARG A 42 10.91 6.28 -0.18
C ARG A 42 12.01 5.48 0.51
N LYS A 43 11.89 4.16 0.60
CA LYS A 43 12.90 3.29 1.19
C LYS A 43 14.22 3.40 0.42
N ILE A 44 14.19 3.19 -0.90
CA ILE A 44 15.38 3.28 -1.77
C ILE A 44 16.04 4.65 -1.65
N ARG A 45 15.26 5.73 -1.80
CA ARG A 45 15.80 7.09 -1.74
C ARG A 45 16.42 7.40 -0.38
N ASN A 46 15.81 6.92 0.70
CA ASN A 46 16.37 7.13 2.03
C ASN A 46 17.67 6.35 2.18
N GLU A 47 17.74 5.09 1.74
CA GLU A 47 18.97 4.29 1.74
C GLU A 47 20.13 5.01 1.03
N ASP A 48 19.89 5.61 -0.14
CA ASP A 48 20.90 6.41 -0.85
C ASP A 48 21.40 7.62 -0.04
N ILE A 49 20.50 8.31 0.67
CA ILE A 49 20.86 9.44 1.54
C ILE A 49 21.73 8.97 2.71
N TRP A 50 21.37 7.85 3.34
CA TRP A 50 22.15 7.29 4.45
C TRP A 50 23.55 6.85 4.00
N VAL A 51 23.68 6.24 2.81
CA VAL A 51 24.98 5.88 2.23
C VAL A 51 25.83 7.12 1.97
N HIS A 52 25.27 8.18 1.36
CA HIS A 52 25.99 9.43 1.12
C HIS A 52 26.40 10.14 2.42
N GLN A 53 25.53 10.16 3.43
CA GLN A 53 25.86 10.76 4.73
C GLN A 53 26.90 9.93 5.48
N ALA A 54 26.80 8.60 5.48
CA ALA A 54 27.78 7.71 6.09
C ALA A 54 29.14 7.84 5.41
N TRP A 55 29.17 7.97 4.07
CA TRP A 55 30.39 8.24 3.32
C TRP A 55 30.96 9.61 3.69
N GLY A 56 30.17 10.69 3.62
CA GLY A 56 30.62 12.04 3.99
C GLY A 56 31.12 12.16 5.44
N ALA A 57 30.53 11.42 6.39
CA ALA A 57 31.01 11.35 7.77
C ALA A 57 32.36 10.63 7.88
N ASN A 58 32.58 9.56 7.11
CA ASN A 58 33.85 8.82 7.08
C ASN A 58 35.00 9.65 6.47
N TRP A 59 34.69 10.57 5.53
CA TRP A 59 35.68 11.48 4.94
C TRP A 59 36.03 12.68 5.82
N LYS A 60 35.12 13.14 6.69
CA LYS A 60 35.39 14.23 7.65
C LYS A 60 36.12 13.78 8.91
N GLY A 61 36.12 12.48 9.21
CA GLY A 61 36.81 11.88 10.35
C GLY A 61 38.26 11.46 10.08
N ARG A 62 38.78 11.72 8.87
CA ARG A 62 40.20 11.58 8.52
C ARG A 62 40.81 12.94 8.24
#